data_AF-A0A519LAT8-F1
#
_entry.id   AF-A0A519LAT8-F1
#
_cell.length_a   1.000
_cell.length_b   1.000
_cell.length_c   1.000
_cell.angle_alpha   90.00
_cell.angle_beta   90.00
_cell.angle_gamma   90.00
#
_symmetry.space_group_name_H-M   'P 1'
#
loop_
_entity.id
_entity.type
_entity.pdbx_description
1 polymer ?
#
loop_
_entity_poly.entity_id
_entity_poly.type
_entity_poly.pdbx_seq_one_letter_code
_entity_poly.pdbx_strand_id
1 'polypeptide(L)'
;MRKMSFSSRDTARAADIFNMALEDKACSPWLILAGSTSAGGCMHVYRDMVKFGMIDAVVATGASIVDMDFFEALGFKHYQAAGEVDDNVLRENYIDRIYDTYIDEEELQACDHTILEICNRLEPRGYSSREFIWEMGKWLSEGNAKKPGSLIQTAYEEGVPIFCPAFVDSSAGFGLVKHQKERIAEGKPYLMIDAVADFRELTDIKIAAGVTGLFMVGGGVPKNFAQDTVVCAEILGIEAEMHKYAVQITVADVRDGACSSSTLKEAASWGKVQTTHEQMVFAEATTVVPLIGSDAYHRGTWKNRDKRRWAKLFGK
;
A
#
# COMPACT_ATOMS: atom_id res chain seq x y z
N MET A 1 -22.70 9.21 11.99
CA MET A 1 -22.99 7.82 11.59
C MET A 1 -23.22 6.83 12.76
N ARG A 2 -22.70 7.05 13.98
CA ARG A 2 -22.82 6.09 15.11
C ARG A 2 -24.23 5.57 15.45
N LYS A 3 -25.27 6.40 15.31
CA LYS A 3 -26.66 6.04 15.61
C LYS A 3 -27.44 5.50 14.39
N MET A 4 -26.79 5.34 13.23
CA MET A 4 -27.39 4.79 12.02
C MET A 4 -27.30 3.25 12.02
N SER A 5 -27.79 2.61 10.94
CA SER A 5 -27.77 1.15 10.73
C SER A 5 -26.77 0.72 9.66
N PHE A 6 -26.47 -0.59 9.61
CA PHE A 6 -25.62 -1.23 8.59
C PHE A 6 -24.20 -0.63 8.51
N SER A 7 -23.60 -0.63 7.31
CA SER A 7 -22.22 -0.19 7.07
C SER A 7 -21.93 1.22 7.56
N SER A 8 -22.95 2.09 7.74
CA SER A 8 -22.75 3.41 8.35
C SER A 8 -22.31 3.31 9.81
N ARG A 9 -22.91 2.41 10.59
CA ARG A 9 -22.52 2.21 12.00
C ARG A 9 -21.14 1.55 12.10
N ASP A 10 -20.87 0.61 11.20
CA ASP A 10 -19.58 -0.06 11.10
C ASP A 10 -18.48 0.96 10.73
N THR A 11 -18.76 1.88 9.80
CA THR A 11 -17.85 2.99 9.45
C THR A 11 -17.55 3.89 10.66
N ALA A 12 -18.57 4.22 11.46
CA ALA A 12 -18.36 5.02 12.67
C ALA A 12 -17.47 4.29 13.69
N ARG A 13 -17.67 2.98 13.85
CA ARG A 13 -16.86 2.14 14.75
C ARG A 13 -15.43 1.97 14.24
N ALA A 14 -15.25 1.79 12.93
CA ALA A 14 -13.94 1.77 12.30
C ALA A 14 -13.17 3.08 12.53
N ALA A 15 -13.84 4.23 12.41
CA ALA A 15 -13.23 5.52 12.73
C ALA A 15 -12.77 5.61 14.19
N ASP A 16 -13.56 5.11 15.15
CA ASP A 16 -13.13 5.11 16.55
C ASP A 16 -11.94 4.20 16.79
N ILE A 17 -11.94 2.99 16.23
CA ILE A 17 -10.84 2.03 16.38
C ILE A 17 -9.55 2.61 15.80
N PHE A 18 -9.63 3.25 14.62
CA PHE A 18 -8.47 3.90 14.03
C PHE A 18 -7.96 5.04 14.93
N ASN A 19 -8.84 5.86 15.51
CA ASN A 19 -8.43 6.89 16.47
C ASN A 19 -7.86 6.31 17.77
N MET A 20 -8.37 5.19 18.28
CA MET A 20 -7.78 4.49 19.43
C MET A 20 -6.34 4.05 19.11
N ALA A 21 -6.10 3.52 17.90
CA ALA A 21 -4.76 3.16 17.45
C ALA A 21 -3.83 4.38 17.37
N LEU A 22 -4.35 5.55 16.98
CA LEU A 22 -3.59 6.79 16.95
C LEU A 22 -3.29 7.32 18.37
N GLU A 23 -4.26 7.26 19.28
CA GLU A 23 -4.11 7.68 20.68
C GLU A 23 -3.13 6.79 21.46
N ASP A 24 -3.02 5.51 21.09
CA ASP A 24 -2.04 4.58 21.66
C ASP A 24 -0.61 4.91 21.20
N LYS A 25 0.17 5.51 22.11
CA LYS A 25 1.57 5.91 21.88
C LYS A 25 2.52 4.73 21.64
N ALA A 26 2.15 3.51 21.99
CA ALA A 26 2.94 2.32 21.65
C ALA A 26 2.61 1.82 20.24
N CYS A 27 1.37 1.98 19.79
CA CYS A 27 0.91 1.47 18.52
C CYS A 27 1.66 2.06 17.31
N SER A 28 1.98 1.23 16.33
CA SER A 28 2.42 1.58 14.98
C SER A 28 1.31 1.21 13.98
N PRO A 29 0.45 2.15 13.55
CA PRO A 29 -0.58 1.90 12.55
C PRO A 29 0.00 1.71 11.15
N TRP A 30 -0.46 0.70 10.44
CA TRP A 30 -0.03 0.36 9.09
C TRP A 30 -1.21 0.51 8.13
N LEU A 31 -0.92 1.02 6.95
CA LEU A 31 -1.88 1.14 5.85
C LEU A 31 -1.70 -0.04 4.91
N ILE A 32 -2.79 -0.75 4.64
CA ILE A 32 -2.79 -1.89 3.74
C ILE A 32 -3.69 -1.54 2.57
N LEU A 33 -3.12 -1.47 1.36
CA LEU A 33 -3.82 -1.03 0.16
C LEU A 33 -3.94 -2.17 -0.85
N ALA A 34 -5.17 -2.57 -1.11
CA ALA A 34 -5.51 -3.46 -2.20
C ALA A 34 -6.61 -2.83 -3.07
N GLY A 35 -6.59 -3.18 -4.35
CA GLY A 35 -7.51 -2.65 -5.34
C GLY A 35 -7.16 -1.23 -5.81
N SER A 36 -8.07 -0.65 -6.59
CA SER A 36 -7.77 0.54 -7.42
C SER A 36 -8.36 1.84 -6.89
N THR A 37 -8.66 1.90 -5.59
CA THR A 37 -9.27 3.09 -4.94
C THR A 37 -8.36 4.33 -5.03
N SER A 38 -7.07 4.09 -5.17
CA SER A 38 -6.04 5.07 -5.49
C SER A 38 -6.34 5.81 -6.80
N ALA A 39 -6.62 5.10 -7.89
CA ALA A 39 -7.09 5.66 -9.16
C ALA A 39 -8.48 6.32 -9.02
N GLY A 40 -9.33 5.78 -8.15
CA GLY A 40 -10.63 6.36 -7.78
C GLY A 40 -10.55 7.63 -6.90
N GLY A 41 -9.37 8.21 -6.70
CA GLY A 41 -9.18 9.50 -6.01
C GLY A 41 -8.81 9.42 -4.52
N CYS A 42 -8.67 8.22 -3.93
CA CYS A 42 -8.27 8.08 -2.53
C CYS A 42 -6.76 8.31 -2.28
N MET A 43 -5.92 8.40 -3.31
CA MET A 43 -4.46 8.53 -3.15
C MET A 43 -4.06 9.70 -2.23
N HIS A 44 -4.72 10.84 -2.36
CA HIS A 44 -4.46 12.00 -1.50
C HIS A 44 -4.77 11.75 -0.03
N VAL A 45 -5.80 10.94 0.28
CA VAL A 45 -6.13 10.56 1.65
C VAL A 45 -5.01 9.71 2.24
N TYR A 46 -4.54 8.71 1.50
CA TYR A 46 -3.43 7.84 1.92
C TYR A 46 -2.13 8.62 2.12
N ARG A 47 -1.78 9.48 1.16
CA ARG A 47 -0.64 10.40 1.29
C ARG A 47 -0.75 11.26 2.54
N ASP A 48 -1.91 11.87 2.78
CA ASP A 48 -2.08 12.76 3.93
C ASP A 48 -2.01 12.00 5.26
N MET A 49 -2.53 10.78 5.32
CA MET A 49 -2.34 9.90 6.48
C MET A 49 -0.85 9.63 6.78
N VAL A 50 -0.02 9.41 5.75
CA VAL A 50 1.44 9.28 5.91
C VAL A 50 2.07 10.61 6.33
N LYS A 51 1.79 11.69 5.60
CA LYS A 51 2.32 13.04 5.85
C LYS A 51 2.07 13.53 7.27
N PHE A 52 0.88 13.25 7.81
CA PHE A 52 0.49 13.66 9.16
C PHE A 52 0.86 12.63 10.24
N GLY A 53 1.66 11.60 9.92
CA GLY A 53 2.15 10.64 10.93
C GLY A 53 1.04 9.74 11.50
N MET A 54 -0.04 9.54 10.75
CA MET A 54 -1.10 8.60 11.12
C MET A 54 -0.73 7.16 10.75
N ILE A 55 0.17 6.98 9.78
CA ILE A 55 0.59 5.70 9.25
C ILE A 55 2.12 5.63 9.30
N ASP A 56 2.62 4.51 9.84
CA ASP A 56 4.04 4.28 10.07
C ASP A 56 4.66 3.29 9.07
N ALA A 57 3.85 2.46 8.40
CA ALA A 57 4.27 1.58 7.29
C ALA A 57 3.12 1.35 6.29
N VAL A 58 3.44 1.07 5.03
CA VAL A 58 2.47 0.76 3.98
C VAL A 58 2.75 -0.62 3.39
N VAL A 59 1.72 -1.43 3.19
CA VAL A 59 1.79 -2.68 2.42
C VAL A 59 0.75 -2.61 1.32
N ALA A 60 1.16 -2.68 0.05
CA ALA A 60 0.29 -2.39 -1.08
C ALA A 60 0.50 -3.33 -2.26
N THR A 61 -0.44 -3.36 -3.21
CA THR A 61 -0.19 -3.97 -4.53
C THR A 61 0.77 -3.10 -5.35
N GLY A 62 1.49 -3.71 -6.28
CA GLY A 62 2.35 -2.98 -7.21
C GLY A 62 1.54 -1.92 -7.98
N ALA A 63 0.35 -2.28 -8.49
CA ALA A 63 -0.51 -1.35 -9.22
C ALA A 63 -0.90 -0.07 -8.43
N SER A 64 -1.17 -0.18 -7.12
CA SER A 64 -1.48 1.00 -6.29
C SER A 64 -0.31 1.96 -6.17
N ILE A 65 0.92 1.43 -6.21
CA ILE A 65 2.15 2.19 -5.97
C ILE A 65 2.74 2.69 -7.29
N VAL A 66 2.76 1.85 -8.34
CA VAL A 66 3.41 2.17 -9.61
C VAL A 66 2.41 2.78 -10.58
N ASP A 67 1.41 2.01 -10.99
CA ASP A 67 0.47 2.37 -12.05
C ASP A 67 -0.41 3.57 -11.65
N MET A 68 -0.63 3.76 -10.34
CA MET A 68 -1.50 4.82 -9.82
C MET A 68 -0.72 6.00 -9.22
N ASP A 69 0.24 5.77 -8.32
CA ASP A 69 0.98 6.87 -7.66
C ASP A 69 2.21 7.33 -8.46
N PHE A 70 3.14 6.41 -8.77
CA PHE A 70 4.37 6.76 -9.47
C PHE A 70 4.09 7.33 -10.85
N PHE A 71 3.18 6.72 -11.59
CA PHE A 71 2.68 7.20 -12.89
C PHE A 71 2.23 8.66 -12.83
N GLU A 72 1.36 9.03 -11.88
CA GLU A 72 0.93 10.41 -11.72
C GLU A 72 2.04 11.33 -11.23
N ALA A 73 2.96 10.83 -10.41
CA ALA A 73 4.12 11.58 -9.94
C ALA A 73 5.02 12.02 -11.11
N LEU A 74 5.12 11.19 -12.16
CA LEU A 74 5.82 11.50 -13.41
C LEU A 74 5.07 12.52 -14.29
N GLY A 75 3.86 12.92 -13.92
CA GLY A 75 3.07 13.97 -14.58
C GLY A 75 1.96 13.47 -15.49
N PHE A 76 1.82 12.15 -15.63
CA PHE A 76 0.74 11.50 -16.36
C PHE A 76 -0.58 11.54 -15.57
N LYS A 77 -1.67 11.11 -16.21
CA LYS A 77 -3.02 11.30 -15.64
C LYS A 77 -3.92 10.11 -15.82
N HIS A 78 -4.71 9.86 -14.79
CA HIS A 78 -5.93 9.07 -14.89
C HIS A 78 -7.09 9.97 -15.31
N TYR A 79 -7.95 9.46 -16.18
CA TYR A 79 -9.12 10.18 -16.70
C TYR A 79 -10.41 9.51 -16.27
N GLN A 80 -11.43 10.30 -15.96
CA GLN A 80 -12.76 9.76 -15.67
C GLN A 80 -13.48 9.42 -16.98
N ALA A 81 -14.06 8.22 -17.05
CA ALA A 81 -14.90 7.82 -18.15
C ALA A 81 -16.19 8.65 -18.20
N ALA A 82 -16.56 9.13 -19.38
CA ALA A 82 -17.81 9.86 -19.57
C ALA A 82 -19.05 8.94 -19.61
N GLY A 83 -18.83 7.65 -19.81
CA GLY A 83 -19.85 6.61 -19.93
C GLY A 83 -19.24 5.28 -20.35
N GLU A 84 -20.09 4.31 -20.64
CA GLU A 84 -19.65 3.02 -21.18
C GLU A 84 -19.13 3.19 -22.62
N VAL A 85 -17.94 2.64 -22.88
CA VAL A 85 -17.29 2.61 -24.19
C VAL A 85 -16.93 1.15 -24.50
N ASP A 86 -17.01 0.76 -25.77
CA ASP A 86 -16.61 -0.58 -26.21
C ASP A 86 -15.10 -0.78 -25.96
N ASP A 87 -14.76 -1.86 -25.26
CA ASP A 87 -13.37 -2.21 -24.92
C ASP A 87 -12.48 -2.38 -26.16
N ASN A 88 -13.04 -2.76 -27.31
CA ASN A 88 -12.29 -2.84 -28.56
C ASN A 88 -11.91 -1.44 -29.07
N VAL A 89 -12.80 -0.45 -28.92
CA VAL A 89 -12.49 0.94 -29.29
C VAL A 89 -11.41 1.48 -28.36
N LEU A 90 -11.49 1.20 -27.06
CA LEU A 90 -10.42 1.58 -26.11
C LEU A 90 -9.08 0.95 -26.54
N ARG A 91 -9.08 -0.36 -26.85
CA ARG A 91 -7.88 -1.07 -27.28
C ARG A 91 -7.29 -0.55 -28.58
N GLU A 92 -8.12 -0.24 -29.58
CA GLU A 92 -7.72 0.34 -30.87
C GLU A 92 -7.09 1.74 -30.71
N ASN A 93 -7.53 2.49 -29.70
CA ASN A 93 -6.98 3.80 -29.36
C ASN A 93 -5.86 3.74 -28.30
N TYR A 94 -5.42 2.54 -27.92
CA TYR A 94 -4.36 2.35 -26.93
C TYR A 94 -4.68 2.94 -25.56
N ILE A 95 -5.93 2.78 -25.15
CA ILE A 95 -6.45 3.20 -23.85
C ILE A 95 -6.76 1.96 -23.02
N ASP A 96 -6.20 1.90 -21.83
CA ASP A 96 -6.55 0.90 -20.82
C ASP A 96 -7.57 1.48 -19.84
N ARG A 97 -8.35 0.59 -19.22
CA ARG A 97 -9.34 1.01 -18.22
C ARG A 97 -9.23 0.26 -16.91
N ILE A 98 -9.45 1.01 -15.83
CA ILE A 98 -9.73 0.51 -14.49
C ILE A 98 -11.17 0.91 -14.17
N TYR A 99 -12.11 0.01 -14.45
CA TYR A 99 -13.54 0.29 -14.35
C TYR A 99 -13.96 1.52 -15.17
N ASP A 100 -14.31 2.62 -14.50
CA ASP A 100 -14.73 3.92 -15.06
C ASP A 100 -13.58 4.95 -15.06
N THR A 101 -12.33 4.48 -14.97
CA THR A 101 -11.11 5.29 -15.07
C THR A 101 -10.27 4.82 -16.25
N TYR A 102 -9.74 5.75 -17.04
CA TYR A 102 -8.88 5.49 -18.20
C TYR A 102 -7.43 5.88 -17.96
N ILE A 103 -6.53 5.15 -18.63
CA ILE A 103 -5.09 5.33 -18.66
C ILE A 103 -4.64 5.30 -20.13
N ASP A 104 -3.76 6.21 -20.50
CA ASP A 104 -3.07 6.17 -21.79
C ASP A 104 -1.91 5.16 -21.72
N GLU A 105 -1.95 4.12 -22.54
CA GLU A 105 -0.93 3.06 -22.51
C GLU A 105 0.44 3.55 -23.01
N GLU A 106 0.52 4.58 -23.86
CA GLU A 106 1.83 5.16 -24.24
C GLU A 106 2.48 5.85 -23.03
N GLU A 107 1.68 6.54 -22.21
CA GLU A 107 2.15 7.11 -20.95
C GLU A 107 2.57 6.02 -19.96
N LEU A 108 1.84 4.90 -19.90
CA LEU A 108 2.16 3.79 -19.01
C LEU A 108 3.49 3.14 -19.40
N GLN A 109 3.76 2.99 -20.69
CA GLN A 109 5.06 2.52 -21.18
C GLN A 109 6.20 3.49 -20.87
N ALA A 110 5.95 4.80 -20.85
CA ALA A 110 6.93 5.78 -20.40
C ALA A 110 7.23 5.62 -18.89
N CYS A 111 6.24 5.26 -18.08
CA CYS A 111 6.43 4.87 -16.68
C CYS A 111 7.32 3.61 -16.57
N ASP A 112 7.04 2.56 -17.35
CA ASP A 112 7.84 1.32 -17.40
C ASP A 112 9.31 1.60 -17.77
N HIS A 113 9.54 2.50 -18.73
CA HIS A 113 10.88 2.93 -19.12
C HIS A 113 11.59 3.75 -18.03
N THR A 114 10.85 4.49 -17.22
CA THR A 114 11.43 5.16 -16.05
C THR A 114 11.88 4.13 -15.00
N ILE A 115 11.11 3.05 -14.79
CA ILE A 115 11.53 1.95 -13.91
C ILE A 115 12.81 1.28 -14.43
N LEU A 116 12.91 1.05 -15.74
CA LEU A 116 14.14 0.55 -16.37
C LEU A 116 15.34 1.49 -16.11
N GLU A 117 15.14 2.80 -16.23
CA GLU A 117 16.19 3.79 -15.98
C GLU A 117 16.70 3.72 -14.54
N ILE A 118 15.79 3.63 -13.56
CA ILE A 118 16.13 3.46 -12.14
C ILE A 118 16.91 2.15 -11.95
N CYS A 119 16.40 1.02 -12.47
CA CYS A 119 17.09 -0.28 -12.41
C CYS A 119 18.53 -0.20 -12.93
N ASN A 120 18.74 0.50 -14.05
CA ASN A 120 20.04 0.61 -14.69
C ASN A 120 21.06 1.47 -13.93
N ARG A 121 20.60 2.30 -12.99
CA ARG A 121 21.46 3.13 -12.12
C ARG A 121 21.83 2.45 -10.81
N LEU A 122 21.11 1.40 -10.43
CA LEU A 122 21.34 0.65 -9.19
C LEU A 122 22.38 -0.46 -9.39
N GLU A 123 23.02 -0.87 -8.28
CA GLU A 123 23.94 -2.01 -8.32
C GLU A 123 23.17 -3.29 -8.67
N PRO A 124 23.72 -4.20 -9.50
CA PRO A 124 23.04 -5.42 -9.94
C PRO A 124 23.08 -6.51 -8.86
N ARG A 125 22.24 -6.35 -7.83
CA ARG A 125 22.05 -7.29 -6.71
C ARG A 125 20.56 -7.51 -6.40
N GLY A 126 20.26 -8.24 -5.34
CA GLY A 126 18.90 -8.34 -4.81
C GLY A 126 18.48 -7.07 -4.07
N TYR A 127 17.25 -6.63 -4.30
CA TYR A 127 16.57 -5.53 -3.59
C TYR A 127 15.20 -6.03 -3.14
N SER A 128 14.80 -5.78 -1.91
CA SER A 128 13.38 -5.92 -1.54
C SER A 128 12.54 -4.89 -2.30
N SER A 129 11.24 -5.10 -2.46
CA SER A 129 10.37 -4.06 -3.04
C SER A 129 10.43 -2.78 -2.21
N ARG A 130 10.54 -2.89 -0.88
CA ARG A 130 10.78 -1.73 0.00
C ARG A 130 12.03 -0.95 -0.39
N GLU A 131 13.15 -1.63 -0.58
CA GLU A 131 14.39 -0.95 -0.95
C GLU A 131 14.27 -0.32 -2.34
N PHE A 132 13.67 -1.00 -3.31
CA PHE A 132 13.49 -0.45 -4.65
C PHE A 132 12.55 0.77 -4.65
N ILE A 133 11.42 0.71 -3.94
CA ILE A 133 10.47 1.82 -3.80
C ILE A 133 11.11 3.01 -3.07
N TRP A 134 12.03 2.75 -2.13
CA TRP A 134 12.84 3.82 -1.52
C TRP A 134 13.66 4.59 -2.56
N GLU A 135 14.32 3.89 -3.48
CA GLU A 135 15.08 4.52 -4.57
C GLU A 135 14.15 5.24 -5.57
N MET A 136 12.92 4.75 -5.78
CA MET A 136 11.89 5.49 -6.54
C MET A 136 11.47 6.80 -5.84
N GLY A 137 11.27 6.78 -4.52
CA GLY A 137 10.94 8.00 -3.76
C GLY A 137 12.09 8.99 -3.73
N LYS A 138 13.32 8.50 -3.59
CA LYS A 138 14.53 9.30 -3.73
C LYS A 138 14.61 9.95 -5.12
N TRP A 139 14.42 9.16 -6.18
CA TRP A 139 14.38 9.64 -7.56
C TRP A 139 13.41 10.80 -7.75
N LEU A 140 12.17 10.66 -7.26
CA LEU A 140 11.16 11.71 -7.30
C LEU A 140 11.62 12.97 -6.54
N SER A 141 12.16 12.79 -5.33
CA SER A 141 12.64 13.88 -4.46
C SER A 141 13.81 14.68 -5.05
N GLU A 142 14.61 14.06 -5.94
CA GLU A 142 15.75 14.68 -6.63
C GLU A 142 15.32 15.59 -7.81
N GLY A 143 14.02 15.88 -7.93
CA GLY A 143 13.47 16.81 -8.92
C GLY A 143 12.86 16.15 -10.16
N ASN A 144 12.70 14.83 -10.15
CA ASN A 144 12.05 14.10 -11.24
C ASN A 144 10.53 14.08 -11.14
N ALA A 145 9.96 14.36 -9.95
CA ALA A 145 8.52 14.53 -9.79
C ALA A 145 8.00 15.73 -10.62
N LYS A 146 6.98 15.51 -11.44
CA LYS A 146 6.29 16.54 -12.22
C LYS A 146 4.99 17.01 -11.55
N LYS A 147 4.35 16.12 -10.80
CA LYS A 147 3.13 16.41 -10.02
C LYS A 147 3.44 16.33 -8.53
N PRO A 148 3.00 17.32 -7.71
CA PRO A 148 3.14 17.22 -6.26
C PRO A 148 2.14 16.22 -5.67
N GLY A 149 2.48 15.69 -4.50
CA GLY A 149 1.54 14.90 -3.72
C GLY A 149 1.53 13.41 -4.07
N SER A 150 2.67 12.86 -4.50
CA SER A 150 2.90 11.41 -4.55
C SER A 150 2.99 10.82 -3.14
N LEU A 151 2.36 9.67 -2.94
CA LEU A 151 2.50 8.83 -1.76
C LEU A 151 3.93 8.31 -1.61
N ILE A 152 4.56 7.81 -2.68
CA ILE A 152 5.94 7.30 -2.66
C ILE A 152 6.92 8.39 -2.24
N GLN A 153 6.85 9.57 -2.86
CA GLN A 153 7.72 10.68 -2.50
C GLN A 153 7.50 11.11 -1.04
N THR A 154 6.24 11.22 -0.62
CA THR A 154 5.90 11.59 0.76
C THR A 154 6.43 10.55 1.75
N ALA A 155 6.28 9.26 1.45
CA ALA A 155 6.76 8.16 2.28
C ALA A 155 8.29 8.16 2.42
N TYR A 156 9.02 8.45 1.34
CA TYR A 156 10.47 8.64 1.37
C TYR A 156 10.87 9.81 2.29
N GLU A 157 10.27 11.00 2.13
CA GLU A 157 10.59 12.19 2.93
C GLU A 157 10.27 11.98 4.43
N GLU A 158 9.19 11.27 4.71
CA GLU A 158 8.72 10.96 6.07
C GLU A 158 9.39 9.71 6.67
N GLY A 159 10.17 8.96 5.90
CA GLY A 159 10.81 7.72 6.36
C GLY A 159 9.85 6.56 6.63
N VAL A 160 8.70 6.53 5.95
CA VAL A 160 7.70 5.47 6.02
C VAL A 160 7.98 4.43 4.92
N PRO A 161 8.29 3.16 5.26
CA PRO A 161 8.56 2.13 4.26
C PRO A 161 7.26 1.68 3.58
N ILE A 162 7.35 1.42 2.28
CA ILE A 162 6.27 0.83 1.45
C ILE A 162 6.73 -0.56 1.00
N PHE A 163 5.91 -1.58 1.20
CA PHE A 163 6.16 -2.95 0.76
C PHE A 163 5.15 -3.38 -0.31
N CYS A 164 5.63 -4.02 -1.36
CA CYS A 164 4.81 -4.62 -2.42
C CYS A 164 5.19 -6.08 -2.63
N PRO A 165 4.55 -7.03 -1.93
CA PRO A 165 4.95 -8.45 -1.97
C PRO A 165 4.88 -9.07 -3.38
N ALA A 166 3.95 -8.58 -4.21
CA ALA A 166 3.82 -8.94 -5.61
C ALA A 166 4.22 -7.75 -6.50
N PHE A 167 5.40 -7.15 -6.27
CA PHE A 167 5.83 -5.92 -6.95
C PHE A 167 5.89 -6.05 -8.48
N VAL A 168 6.36 -7.19 -8.97
CA VAL A 168 6.47 -7.46 -10.42
C VAL A 168 5.13 -7.59 -11.13
N ASP A 169 4.02 -7.72 -10.39
CA ASP A 169 2.65 -7.70 -10.91
C ASP A 169 2.13 -6.26 -10.98
N SER A 170 2.81 -5.43 -11.78
CA SER A 170 2.53 -4.02 -12.06
C SER A 170 3.43 -3.50 -13.19
N SER A 171 3.28 -2.23 -13.59
CA SER A 171 4.20 -1.55 -14.52
C SER A 171 5.68 -1.69 -14.16
N ALA A 172 6.02 -1.82 -12.86
CA ALA A 172 7.40 -2.05 -12.47
C ALA A 172 7.98 -3.36 -13.03
N GLY A 173 7.14 -4.40 -13.15
CA GLY A 173 7.53 -5.68 -13.74
C GLY A 173 8.01 -5.57 -15.18
N PHE A 174 7.38 -4.72 -15.99
CA PHE A 174 7.73 -4.52 -17.40
C PHE A 174 9.12 -3.88 -17.54
N GLY A 175 9.39 -2.83 -16.76
CA GLY A 175 10.72 -2.22 -16.67
C GLY A 175 11.81 -3.19 -16.19
N LEU A 176 11.51 -4.00 -15.18
CA LEU A 176 12.40 -5.02 -14.63
C LEU A 176 12.72 -6.14 -15.64
N VAL A 177 11.71 -6.63 -16.37
CA VAL A 177 11.88 -7.65 -17.42
C VAL A 177 12.76 -7.11 -18.54
N LYS A 178 12.51 -5.87 -18.98
CA LYS A 178 13.35 -5.22 -20.00
C LYS A 178 14.80 -5.09 -19.53
N HIS A 179 15.02 -4.64 -18.28
CA HIS A 179 16.35 -4.56 -17.67
C HIS A 179 17.08 -5.92 -17.72
N GLN A 180 16.44 -6.99 -17.24
CA GLN A 180 17.07 -8.31 -17.23
C GLN A 180 17.37 -8.82 -18.65
N LYS A 181 16.43 -8.66 -19.59
CA LYS A 181 16.63 -9.10 -20.98
C LYS A 181 17.80 -8.39 -21.65
N GLU A 182 17.90 -7.08 -21.49
CA GLU A 182 19.01 -6.28 -22.04
C GLU A 182 20.35 -6.69 -21.41
N ARG A 183 20.42 -6.81 -20.08
CA ARG A 183 21.64 -7.24 -19.39
C ARG A 183 22.08 -8.64 -19.77
N ILE A 184 21.15 -9.58 -19.90
CA ILE A 184 21.43 -10.96 -20.35
C ILE A 184 21.99 -10.96 -21.77
N ALA A 185 21.40 -10.20 -22.69
CA ALA A 185 21.89 -10.10 -24.07
C ALA A 185 23.31 -9.51 -24.15
N GLU A 186 23.65 -8.61 -23.22
CA GLU A 186 24.98 -8.01 -23.10
C GLU A 186 25.98 -8.86 -22.30
N GLY A 187 25.56 -9.98 -21.71
CA GLY A 187 26.41 -10.78 -20.81
C GLY A 187 26.80 -10.06 -19.52
N LYS A 188 25.97 -9.11 -19.05
CA LYS A 188 26.20 -8.32 -17.83
C LYS A 188 25.34 -8.82 -16.66
N PRO A 189 25.77 -8.59 -15.40
CA PRO A 189 24.93 -8.84 -14.24
C PRO A 189 23.70 -7.93 -14.24
N TYR A 190 22.64 -8.37 -13.57
CA TYR A 190 21.35 -7.68 -13.49
C TYR A 190 20.82 -7.64 -12.06
N LEU A 191 19.93 -6.69 -11.79
CA LEU A 191 19.20 -6.55 -10.53
C LEU A 191 18.07 -7.59 -10.40
N MET A 192 17.75 -7.97 -9.17
CA MET A 192 16.63 -8.87 -8.84
C MET A 192 15.78 -8.29 -7.71
N ILE A 193 14.50 -8.64 -7.69
CA ILE A 193 13.61 -8.36 -6.56
C ILE A 193 13.62 -9.56 -5.61
N ASP A 194 13.98 -9.32 -4.35
CA ASP A 194 14.03 -10.31 -3.27
C ASP A 194 12.75 -10.22 -2.41
N ALA A 195 11.77 -11.08 -2.74
CA ALA A 195 10.51 -11.16 -2.01
C ALA A 195 10.67 -11.74 -0.59
N VAL A 196 11.74 -12.49 -0.31
CA VAL A 196 12.02 -13.01 1.04
C VAL A 196 12.51 -11.86 1.92
N ALA A 197 13.37 -10.99 1.38
CA ALA A 197 13.80 -9.78 2.07
C ALA A 197 12.61 -8.87 2.41
N ASP A 198 11.61 -8.72 1.54
CA ASP A 198 10.40 -7.97 1.87
C ASP A 198 9.70 -8.52 3.12
N PHE A 199 9.51 -9.84 3.18
CA PHE A 199 8.76 -10.43 4.28
C PHE A 199 9.54 -10.41 5.59
N ARG A 200 10.86 -10.65 5.51
CA ARG A 200 11.78 -10.50 6.64
C ARG A 200 11.75 -9.08 7.17
N GLU A 201 11.94 -8.08 6.31
CA GLU A 201 12.04 -6.67 6.71
C GLU A 201 10.74 -6.14 7.30
N LEU A 202 9.57 -6.51 6.75
CA LEU A 202 8.30 -6.15 7.38
C LEU A 202 8.11 -6.84 8.74
N THR A 203 8.60 -8.08 8.89
CA THR A 203 8.60 -8.80 10.17
C THR A 203 9.54 -8.14 11.19
N ASP A 204 10.70 -7.65 10.76
CA ASP A 204 11.62 -6.88 11.61
C ASP A 204 10.94 -5.60 12.15
N ILE A 205 10.15 -4.92 11.31
CA ILE A 205 9.32 -3.78 11.76
C ILE A 205 8.27 -4.25 12.76
N LYS A 206 7.57 -5.38 12.52
CA LYS A 206 6.58 -5.91 13.48
C LYS A 206 7.20 -6.14 14.85
N ILE A 207 8.36 -6.79 14.89
CA ILE A 207 9.11 -7.09 16.11
C ILE A 207 9.53 -5.79 16.81
N ALA A 208 10.12 -4.84 16.07
CA ALA A 208 10.58 -3.56 16.62
C ALA A 208 9.44 -2.65 17.10
N ALA A 209 8.29 -2.69 16.42
CA ALA A 209 7.11 -1.89 16.76
C ALA A 209 6.39 -2.40 18.01
N GLY A 210 6.40 -3.71 18.26
CA GLY A 210 5.58 -4.33 19.29
C GLY A 210 4.09 -4.21 18.96
N VAL A 211 3.45 -3.17 19.48
CA VAL A 211 2.02 -2.92 19.25
C VAL A 211 1.81 -2.36 17.85
N THR A 212 0.95 -3.00 17.07
CA THR A 212 0.61 -2.60 15.69
C THR A 212 -0.89 -2.54 15.48
N GLY A 213 -1.31 -1.69 14.53
CA GLY A 213 -2.69 -1.57 14.09
C GLY A 213 -2.78 -1.67 12.57
N LEU A 214 -3.82 -2.32 12.05
CA LEU A 214 -4.02 -2.51 10.61
C LEU A 214 -5.21 -1.67 10.13
N PHE A 215 -4.96 -0.75 9.20
CA PHE A 215 -6.01 -0.06 8.44
C PHE A 215 -6.00 -0.59 7.00
N MET A 216 -6.91 -1.49 6.70
CA MET A 216 -6.91 -2.27 5.46
C MET A 216 -8.02 -1.80 4.53
N VAL A 217 -7.65 -1.43 3.31
CA VAL A 217 -8.56 -1.15 2.22
C VAL A 217 -8.47 -2.30 1.23
N GLY A 218 -9.53 -3.08 1.12
CA GLY A 218 -9.59 -4.31 0.33
C GLY A 218 -9.09 -5.53 1.08
N GLY A 219 -8.26 -6.34 0.41
CA GLY A 219 -7.83 -7.65 0.88
C GLY A 219 -6.57 -8.15 0.15
N GLY A 220 -6.63 -9.37 -0.38
CA GLY A 220 -5.58 -9.95 -1.22
C GLY A 220 -4.23 -10.14 -0.52
N VAL A 221 -3.16 -10.12 -1.32
CA VAL A 221 -1.79 -10.32 -0.86
C VAL A 221 -1.38 -9.31 0.22
N PRO A 222 -1.61 -7.98 0.07
CA PRO A 222 -1.18 -7.01 1.09
C PRO A 222 -1.76 -7.28 2.49
N LYS A 223 -3.04 -7.68 2.57
CA LYS A 223 -3.69 -8.05 3.82
C LYS A 223 -3.00 -9.25 4.47
N ASN A 224 -2.90 -10.36 3.74
CA ASN A 224 -2.36 -11.58 4.33
C ASN A 224 -0.89 -11.41 4.70
N PHE A 225 -0.10 -10.76 3.84
CA PHE A 225 1.32 -10.52 4.06
C PHE A 225 1.60 -9.70 5.31
N ALA A 226 0.84 -8.63 5.56
CA ALA A 226 0.99 -7.82 6.77
C ALA A 226 0.61 -8.62 8.04
N GLN A 227 -0.44 -9.43 7.97
CA GLN A 227 -0.93 -10.23 9.09
C GLN A 227 0.02 -11.39 9.44
N ASP A 228 0.62 -12.03 8.44
CA ASP A 228 1.53 -13.18 8.62
C ASP A 228 2.84 -12.83 9.33
N THR A 229 3.18 -11.54 9.47
CA THR A 229 4.37 -11.10 10.22
C THR A 229 4.40 -11.59 11.67
N VAL A 230 3.23 -11.76 12.30
CA VAL A 230 3.15 -12.30 13.67
C VAL A 230 3.63 -13.75 13.69
N VAL A 231 3.08 -14.58 12.79
CA VAL A 231 3.46 -15.99 12.65
C VAL A 231 4.91 -16.12 12.19
N CYS A 232 5.39 -15.24 11.32
CA CYS A 232 6.78 -15.23 10.88
C CYS A 232 7.74 -14.95 12.04
N ALA A 233 7.42 -14.00 12.92
CA ALA A 233 8.21 -13.73 14.11
C ALA A 233 8.29 -14.98 15.03
N GLU A 234 7.18 -15.71 15.21
CA GLU A 234 7.17 -16.95 15.99
C GLU A 234 8.08 -18.02 15.37
N ILE A 235 8.06 -18.18 14.04
CA ILE A 235 8.98 -19.09 13.32
C ILE A 235 10.44 -18.69 13.51
N LEU A 236 10.73 -17.39 13.65
CA LEU A 236 12.07 -16.87 13.99
C LEU A 236 12.41 -17.02 15.48
N GLY A 237 11.53 -17.61 16.29
CA GLY A 237 11.73 -17.82 17.73
C GLY A 237 11.50 -16.56 18.56
N ILE A 238 10.81 -15.56 18.02
CA ILE A 238 10.52 -14.29 18.68
C ILE A 238 9.01 -14.22 18.94
N GLU A 239 8.63 -14.11 20.22
CA GLU A 239 7.24 -13.91 20.59
C GLU A 239 6.79 -12.51 20.16
N ALA A 240 5.79 -12.44 19.28
CA ALA A 240 5.21 -11.19 18.79
C ALA A 240 3.73 -11.12 19.17
N GLU A 241 3.32 -9.98 19.73
CA GLU A 241 1.90 -9.76 20.02
C GLU A 241 1.10 -9.68 18.71
N MET A 242 -0.11 -10.27 18.71
CA MET A 242 -1.10 -10.07 17.65
C MET A 242 -1.33 -8.58 17.34
N HIS A 243 -1.72 -8.27 16.10
CA HIS A 243 -2.16 -6.91 15.74
C HIS A 243 -3.35 -6.49 16.62
N LYS A 244 -3.18 -5.43 17.41
CA LYS A 244 -4.11 -5.03 18.49
C LYS A 244 -5.35 -4.33 17.97
N TYR A 245 -5.18 -3.53 16.92
CA TYR A 245 -6.25 -2.79 16.26
C TYR A 245 -6.39 -3.27 14.81
N ALA A 246 -7.61 -3.51 14.35
CA ALA A 246 -7.83 -3.93 12.96
C ALA A 246 -9.12 -3.33 12.38
N VAL A 247 -8.98 -2.61 11.28
CA VAL A 247 -10.08 -2.11 10.46
C VAL A 247 -9.90 -2.67 9.06
N GLN A 248 -10.93 -3.32 8.52
CA GLN A 248 -10.96 -3.74 7.12
C GLN A 248 -12.16 -3.13 6.41
N ILE A 249 -11.93 -2.39 5.33
CA ILE A 249 -12.97 -1.97 4.38
C ILE A 249 -12.94 -2.93 3.20
N THR A 250 -14.05 -3.60 2.90
CA THR A 250 -14.07 -4.64 1.86
C THR A 250 -15.44 -4.79 1.22
N VAL A 251 -15.47 -5.33 0.00
CA VAL A 251 -16.68 -5.83 -0.68
C VAL A 251 -16.65 -7.34 -0.88
N ALA A 252 -15.58 -8.00 -0.41
CA ALA A 252 -15.36 -9.42 -0.61
C ALA A 252 -16.36 -10.26 0.19
N ASP A 253 -16.82 -11.35 -0.41
CA ASP A 253 -17.84 -12.25 0.14
C ASP A 253 -17.21 -13.58 0.54
N VAL A 254 -17.51 -14.06 1.75
CA VAL A 254 -16.91 -15.27 2.34
C VAL A 254 -17.09 -16.53 1.49
N ARG A 255 -18.06 -16.56 0.56
CA ARG A 255 -18.34 -17.71 -0.31
C ARG A 255 -17.21 -18.01 -1.30
N ASP A 256 -16.36 -17.04 -1.62
CA ASP A 256 -15.23 -17.26 -2.54
C ASP A 256 -14.03 -17.96 -1.87
N GLY A 257 -14.01 -18.06 -0.53
CA GLY A 257 -12.90 -18.67 0.23
C GLY A 257 -11.58 -17.92 0.10
N ALA A 258 -11.59 -16.67 -0.36
CA ALA A 258 -10.39 -15.90 -0.64
C ALA A 258 -9.82 -15.22 0.62
N CYS A 259 -8.51 -14.94 0.61
CA CYS A 259 -7.87 -14.13 1.66
C CYS A 259 -8.55 -12.75 1.84
N SER A 260 -9.13 -12.21 0.76
CA SER A 260 -9.86 -10.94 0.79
C SER A 260 -11.12 -10.98 1.65
N SER A 261 -11.86 -12.10 1.63
CA SER A 261 -13.11 -12.30 2.36
C SER A 261 -12.91 -12.92 3.74
N SER A 262 -11.73 -13.49 4.02
CA SER A 262 -11.37 -14.03 5.34
C SER A 262 -11.68 -13.04 6.46
N THR A 263 -12.40 -13.49 7.49
CA THR A 263 -12.86 -12.60 8.56
C THR A 263 -11.76 -12.28 9.55
N LEU A 264 -11.85 -11.16 10.26
CA LEU A 264 -10.92 -10.85 11.36
C LEU A 264 -10.99 -11.88 12.50
N LYS A 265 -12.12 -12.58 12.66
CA LYS A 265 -12.25 -13.70 13.59
C LYS A 265 -11.48 -14.94 13.14
N GLU A 266 -11.47 -15.22 11.83
CA GLU A 266 -10.63 -16.27 11.28
C GLU A 266 -9.15 -15.90 11.44
N ALA A 267 -8.73 -14.67 11.12
CA ALA A 267 -7.36 -14.22 11.35
C ALA A 267 -6.92 -14.37 12.81
N ALA A 268 -7.83 -14.17 13.78
CA ALA A 268 -7.56 -14.42 15.18
C ALA A 268 -7.28 -15.89 15.52
N SER A 269 -7.91 -16.86 14.84
CA SER A 269 -7.61 -18.28 15.07
C SER A 269 -6.19 -18.67 14.64
N TRP A 270 -5.60 -17.89 13.73
CA TRP A 270 -4.22 -18.03 13.29
C TRP A 270 -3.21 -17.25 14.15
N GLY A 271 -3.65 -16.62 15.24
CA GLY A 271 -2.77 -15.78 16.06
C GLY A 271 -2.30 -14.51 15.35
N LYS A 272 -3.06 -13.99 14.37
CA LYS A 272 -2.67 -12.79 13.61
C LYS A 272 -3.22 -11.49 14.19
N VAL A 273 -4.49 -11.49 14.60
CA VAL A 273 -5.24 -10.26 14.97
C VAL A 273 -6.01 -10.48 16.28
N GLN A 274 -5.96 -9.48 17.17
CA GLN A 274 -6.81 -9.46 18.37
C GLN A 274 -8.24 -9.04 18.03
N THR A 275 -9.23 -9.67 18.67
CA THR A 275 -10.66 -9.41 18.39
C THR A 275 -11.29 -8.31 19.26
N THR A 276 -10.53 -7.73 20.19
CA THR A 276 -11.05 -6.70 21.11
C THR A 276 -11.36 -5.39 20.39
N HIS A 277 -10.48 -4.95 19.48
CA HIS A 277 -10.62 -3.70 18.73
C HIS A 277 -10.57 -3.96 17.22
N GLU A 278 -11.59 -4.69 16.74
CA GLU A 278 -11.74 -5.05 15.33
C GLU A 278 -13.04 -4.51 14.72
N GLN A 279 -13.01 -4.19 13.43
CA GLN A 279 -14.19 -3.89 12.63
C GLN A 279 -13.96 -4.17 11.14
N MET A 280 -14.85 -4.97 10.54
CA MET A 280 -15.01 -5.05 9.08
C MET A 280 -16.14 -4.12 8.63
N VAL A 281 -15.92 -3.31 7.59
CA VAL A 281 -16.89 -2.42 6.96
C VAL A 281 -17.15 -2.92 5.55
N PHE A 282 -18.35 -3.47 5.33
CA PHE A 282 -18.77 -3.95 4.02
C PHE A 282 -19.29 -2.78 3.18
N ALA A 283 -18.38 -2.10 2.47
CA ALA A 283 -18.65 -0.92 1.66
C ALA A 283 -17.59 -0.72 0.58
N GLU A 284 -17.96 0.01 -0.48
CA GLU A 284 -17.00 0.55 -1.45
C GLU A 284 -16.14 1.62 -0.75
N ALA A 285 -14.82 1.49 -0.87
CA ALA A 285 -13.88 2.24 -0.05
C ALA A 285 -13.86 3.75 -0.32
N THR A 286 -14.06 4.20 -1.56
CA THR A 286 -14.10 5.64 -1.88
C THR A 286 -15.22 6.37 -1.15
N THR A 287 -16.29 5.66 -0.75
CA THR A 287 -17.38 6.25 0.06
C THR A 287 -17.08 6.38 1.56
N VAL A 288 -16.15 5.60 2.12
CA VAL A 288 -15.95 5.51 3.59
C VAL A 288 -14.54 5.88 4.05
N VAL A 289 -13.51 5.59 3.25
CA VAL A 289 -12.11 5.91 3.58
C VAL A 289 -11.91 7.41 3.77
N PRO A 290 -12.41 8.31 2.88
CA PRO A 290 -12.29 9.75 3.10
C PRO A 290 -12.96 10.22 4.39
N LEU A 291 -14.08 9.60 4.79
CA LEU A 291 -14.79 9.95 6.03
C LEU A 291 -13.98 9.55 7.26
N ILE A 292 -13.38 8.35 7.26
CA ILE A 292 -12.54 7.89 8.38
C ILE A 292 -11.26 8.72 8.49
N GLY A 293 -10.59 8.97 7.36
CA GLY A 293 -9.41 9.82 7.31
C GLY A 293 -9.69 11.26 7.76
N SER A 294 -10.82 11.83 7.33
CA SER A 294 -11.27 13.16 7.74
C SER A 294 -11.55 13.23 9.24
N ASP A 295 -12.26 12.26 9.82
CA ASP A 295 -12.50 12.20 11.27
C ASP A 295 -11.19 12.17 12.07
N ALA A 296 -10.23 11.31 11.69
CA ALA A 296 -8.92 11.25 12.34
C ALA A 296 -8.14 12.57 12.21
N TYR A 297 -8.14 13.18 11.03
CA TYR A 297 -7.49 14.46 10.78
C TYR A 297 -8.05 15.57 11.70
N HIS A 298 -9.37 15.69 11.76
CA HIS A 298 -10.06 16.74 12.51
C HIS A 298 -10.04 16.52 14.03
N ARG A 299 -10.00 15.28 14.52
CA ARG A 299 -9.76 15.00 15.94
C ARG A 299 -8.36 15.41 16.40
N GLY A 300 -7.37 15.31 15.51
CA GLY A 300 -6.03 15.83 15.76
C GLY A 300 -5.20 15.01 16.75
N THR A 301 -5.61 13.77 17.08
CA THR A 301 -4.88 12.85 17.96
C THR A 301 -3.47 12.54 17.45
N TRP A 302 -3.34 12.43 16.13
CA TRP A 302 -2.07 12.26 15.41
C TRP A 302 -1.02 13.33 15.72
N LYS A 303 -1.42 14.54 16.12
CA LYS A 303 -0.48 15.64 16.44
C LYS A 303 0.37 15.35 17.68
N ASN A 304 -0.09 14.44 18.54
CA ASN A 304 0.60 14.05 19.77
C ASN A 304 1.40 12.74 19.62
N ARG A 305 1.47 12.19 18.40
CA ARG A 305 2.26 11.00 18.08
C ARG A 305 3.63 11.38 17.55
N ASP A 306 4.64 10.61 17.94
CA ASP A 306 5.94 10.64 17.29
C ASP A 306 5.92 9.77 16.04
N LYS A 307 6.32 10.33 14.90
CA LYS A 307 6.48 9.58 13.64
C LYS A 307 7.56 8.51 13.82
N ARG A 308 7.25 7.22 13.57
CA ARG A 308 8.20 6.13 13.80
C ARG A 308 9.40 6.14 12.84
N ARG A 309 9.18 6.54 11.60
CA ARG A 309 10.19 6.59 10.53
C ARG A 309 10.94 5.25 10.37
N TRP A 310 10.19 4.15 10.20
CA TRP A 310 10.74 2.79 10.18
C TRP A 310 11.82 2.53 9.12
N ALA A 311 11.96 3.38 8.10
CA ALA A 311 13.08 3.31 7.15
C ALA A 311 14.47 3.33 7.84
N LYS A 312 14.58 3.99 9.00
CA LYS A 312 15.82 4.04 9.80
C LYS A 312 16.30 2.68 10.27
N LEU A 313 15.39 1.71 10.43
CA LEU A 313 15.73 0.33 10.80
C LEU A 313 16.65 -0.32 9.76
N PHE A 314 16.60 0.16 8.51
CA PHE A 314 17.37 -0.34 7.38
C PHE A 314 18.48 0.61 6.93
N GLY A 315 18.88 1.56 7.80
CA GLY A 315 19.95 2.53 7.51
C GLY A 315 19.59 3.56 6.43
N LYS A 316 18.29 3.82 6.23
CA LYS A 316 17.75 4.79 5.27
C LYS A 316 17.10 5.98 5.97
#